data_AF-A0A848L5Z4-F1
#
_entry.id   AF-A0A848L5Z4-F1
#
_cell.length_a   1.000
_cell.length_b   1.000
_cell.length_c   1.000
_cell.angle_alpha   90.00
_cell.angle_beta   90.00
_cell.angle_gamma   90.00
#
_symmetry.space_group_name_H-M   'P 1'
#
loop_
_entity.id
_entity.type
_entity.pdbx_description
1 polymer ?
#
loop_
_entity_poly.entity_id
_entity_poly.type
_entity_poly.pdbx_seq_one_letter_code
_entity_poly.pdbx_strand_id
1 'polypeptide(L)'
;MSMCPQGPALPEEAVTCKHKSGARFGCPACVRRVRAGYPEFPLQVTRDRKAKPGPVSVPWPVAERAWATYSQLYGRERSVERLAERGGFDWAEMDSLLPGWREATDAWKRLEFEAAVLREQNGTLGAQLSEARGRVVTLESRLEQVGTAVQLGADYDAVTREAAREQARDLARELDAALASVEALQSKVAELEAALELALAVGRPAPSPLNVWCGLEGDEGEATPRARIAPTRSPEVPTLARPEERPSRGGTRYARGGMRGERRCNGRCLLGTNRCRAVRRGSPPLPQKGLDVALATSPGWRDPR
;
A
#
# COMPACT_ATOMS: atom_id res chain seq x y z
N MET A 1 -13.42 -39.25 -6.97
CA MET A 1 -12.12 -38.54 -6.97
C MET A 1 -12.36 -37.18 -7.60
N SER A 2 -12.63 -36.16 -6.78
CA SER A 2 -12.98 -34.82 -7.27
C SER A 2 -11.71 -33.97 -7.35
N MET A 3 -11.41 -33.44 -8.54
CA MET A 3 -10.26 -32.59 -8.78
C MET A 3 -10.56 -31.18 -8.26
N CYS A 4 -9.78 -30.70 -7.29
CA CYS A 4 -9.80 -29.28 -6.92
C CYS A 4 -9.29 -28.44 -8.09
N PRO A 5 -9.94 -27.30 -8.44
CA PRO A 5 -9.41 -26.38 -9.42
C PRO A 5 -8.13 -25.74 -8.85
N GLN A 6 -7.02 -26.00 -9.52
CA GLN A 6 -5.76 -25.31 -9.28
C GLN A 6 -5.95 -23.84 -9.69
N GLY A 7 -6.01 -22.95 -8.70
CA GLY A 7 -5.96 -21.51 -8.95
C GLY A 7 -4.66 -21.11 -9.66
N PRO A 8 -4.65 -19.97 -10.36
CA PRO A 8 -3.48 -19.53 -11.13
C PRO A 8 -2.27 -19.38 -10.21
N ALA A 9 -1.24 -20.17 -10.47
CA ALA A 9 0.05 -20.04 -9.83
C ALA A 9 0.59 -18.64 -10.11
N LEU A 10 0.67 -17.80 -9.07
CA LEU A 10 1.44 -16.57 -9.14
C LEU A 10 2.91 -16.95 -9.39
N PRO A 11 3.59 -16.35 -10.37
CA PRO A 11 4.98 -16.69 -10.65
C PRO A 11 5.87 -16.23 -9.49
N GLU A 12 6.27 -17.18 -8.64
CA GLU A 12 7.31 -17.07 -7.60
C GLU A 12 8.73 -16.98 -8.19
N GLU A 13 8.88 -16.44 -9.40
CA GLU A 13 10.21 -16.10 -9.91
C GLU A 13 10.67 -14.79 -9.28
N ALA A 14 11.20 -14.92 -8.06
CA ALA A 14 12.12 -13.96 -7.47
C ALA A 14 13.37 -13.87 -8.36
N VAL A 15 13.26 -13.14 -9.48
CA VAL A 15 14.39 -12.73 -10.31
C VAL A 15 15.27 -11.84 -9.45
N THR A 16 16.22 -12.46 -8.75
CA THR A 16 17.28 -11.80 -8.01
C THR A 16 18.12 -11.05 -9.03
N CYS A 17 18.05 -9.72 -9.00
CA CYS A 17 18.88 -8.88 -9.84
C CYS A 17 20.34 -9.07 -9.40
N LYS A 18 21.09 -9.99 -10.05
CA LYS A 18 22.51 -10.27 -9.79
C LYS A 18 23.40 -9.12 -10.28
N HIS A 19 23.28 -7.93 -9.69
CA HIS A 19 24.31 -6.90 -9.84
C HIS A 19 25.30 -7.01 -8.67
N LYS A 20 26.53 -7.42 -9.00
CA LYS A 20 27.66 -7.67 -8.10
C LYS A 20 28.36 -6.40 -7.60
N SER A 21 27.87 -5.20 -7.91
CA SER A 21 28.47 -3.94 -7.46
C SER A 21 27.62 -3.33 -6.35
N GLY A 22 28.26 -2.85 -5.28
CA GLY A 22 27.64 -2.40 -4.02
C GLY A 22 26.73 -1.16 -4.08
N ALA A 23 26.03 -0.91 -5.19
CA ALA A 23 24.97 0.08 -5.28
C ALA A 23 23.62 -0.58 -4.98
N ARG A 24 23.17 -0.51 -3.72
CA ARG A 24 21.93 -1.17 -3.26
C ARG A 24 20.64 -0.65 -3.90
N PHE A 25 20.67 0.40 -4.73
CA PHE A 25 19.44 1.06 -5.24
C PHE A 25 19.48 1.54 -6.70
N GLY A 26 20.42 1.09 -7.55
CA GLY A 26 20.70 1.76 -8.83
C GLY A 26 20.16 1.13 -10.13
N CYS A 27 19.40 0.04 -10.10
CA CYS A 27 18.90 -0.57 -11.36
C CYS A 27 17.49 -0.05 -11.70
N PRO A 28 17.25 0.48 -12.92
CA PRO A 28 15.92 0.94 -13.36
C PRO A 28 14.81 -0.12 -13.25
N ALA A 29 15.14 -1.41 -13.39
CA ALA A 29 14.20 -2.51 -13.21
C ALA A 29 13.81 -2.71 -11.73
N CYS A 30 14.75 -2.50 -10.80
CA CYS A 30 14.43 -2.49 -9.37
C CYS A 30 13.55 -1.28 -9.02
N VAL A 31 13.81 -0.10 -9.58
CA VAL A 31 12.99 1.12 -9.39
C VAL A 31 11.57 0.95 -9.96
N ARG A 32 11.39 0.25 -11.09
CA ARG A 32 10.06 -0.06 -11.64
C ARG A 32 9.29 -1.11 -10.83
N ARG A 33 9.95 -2.16 -10.32
CA ARG A 33 9.31 -3.22 -9.51
C ARG A 33 8.82 -2.70 -8.15
N VAL A 34 9.55 -1.73 -7.64
CA VAL A 34 9.29 -0.95 -6.44
C VAL A 34 7.92 -0.24 -6.47
N ARG A 35 7.39 0.16 -7.63
CA ARG A 35 6.03 0.72 -7.75
C ARG A 35 4.89 -0.22 -7.33
N ALA A 36 5.10 -1.53 -7.30
CA ALA A 36 4.03 -2.50 -6.99
C ALA A 36 3.73 -2.68 -5.49
N GLY A 37 4.53 -2.09 -4.60
CA GLY A 37 4.34 -2.16 -3.15
C GLY A 37 4.85 -0.94 -2.39
N TYR A 38 4.91 0.22 -3.07
CA TYR A 38 5.45 1.52 -2.64
C TYR A 38 6.68 1.43 -1.73
N PRO A 39 7.92 1.50 -2.27
CA PRO A 39 9.08 1.76 -1.41
C PRO A 39 8.85 3.04 -0.61
N GLU A 40 9.49 3.13 0.53
CA GLU A 40 9.72 4.43 1.10
C GLU A 40 10.76 5.17 0.24
N PHE A 41 10.48 6.41 -0.14
CA PHE A 41 11.41 7.32 -0.79
C PHE A 41 12.49 7.72 0.23
N PRO A 42 13.79 7.53 -0.07
CA PRO A 42 14.86 7.84 0.87
C PRO A 42 14.96 9.35 1.10
N LEU A 43 15.28 9.75 2.33
CA LEU A 43 15.65 11.13 2.64
C LEU A 43 17.15 11.20 2.94
N GLN A 44 17.79 12.26 2.45
CA GLN A 44 19.19 12.53 2.78
C GLN A 44 19.28 12.96 4.23
N VAL A 45 19.98 12.17 5.03
CA VAL A 45 20.36 12.56 6.40
C VAL A 45 21.49 13.57 6.28
N THR A 46 21.16 14.84 6.05
CA THR A 46 22.14 15.93 6.15
C THR A 46 22.60 16.05 7.60
N ARG A 47 23.91 16.24 7.78
CA ARG A 47 24.51 16.46 9.11
C ARG A 47 24.25 17.87 9.66
N ASP A 48 23.26 18.58 9.12
CA ASP A 48 22.92 19.89 9.66
C ASP A 48 22.36 19.70 11.07
N ARG A 49 23.16 20.07 12.06
CA ARG A 49 22.83 19.94 13.49
C ARG A 49 21.63 20.79 13.88
N LYS A 50 21.20 21.73 13.03
CA LYS A 50 20.06 22.61 13.30
C LYS A 50 18.73 22.03 12.80
N ALA A 51 18.74 21.10 11.85
CA ALA A 51 17.52 20.51 11.33
C ALA A 51 16.88 19.60 12.39
N LYS A 52 15.54 19.68 12.53
CA LYS A 52 14.81 18.79 13.44
C LYS A 52 14.94 17.36 12.92
N PRO A 53 15.42 16.40 13.75
CA PRO A 53 15.56 15.02 13.31
C PRO A 53 14.22 14.49 12.80
N GLY A 54 14.27 13.79 11.66
CA GLY A 54 13.12 13.23 10.98
C GLY A 54 13.30 11.76 10.64
N PRO A 55 12.26 11.15 10.03
CA PRO A 55 12.41 9.83 9.45
C PRO A 55 13.47 9.85 8.35
N VAL A 56 14.11 8.70 8.13
CA VAL A 56 15.12 8.51 7.07
C VAL A 56 14.51 8.28 5.69
N SER A 57 13.19 8.19 5.63
CA SER A 57 12.42 7.82 4.45
C SER A 57 10.97 8.30 4.61
N VAL A 58 10.30 8.53 3.48
CA VAL A 58 8.89 8.98 3.42
C VAL A 58 8.10 8.15 2.42
N PRO A 59 6.77 8.04 2.56
CA PRO A 59 5.94 7.41 1.54
C PRO A 59 6.13 8.09 0.19
N TRP A 60 6.20 7.30 -0.88
CA TRP A 60 6.41 7.81 -2.24
C TRP A 60 5.41 8.91 -2.66
N PRO A 61 4.10 8.83 -2.34
CA PRO A 61 3.16 9.91 -2.66
C PRO A 61 3.50 11.25 -1.98
N VAL A 62 4.11 11.23 -0.80
CA VAL A 62 4.58 12.44 -0.11
C VAL A 62 5.78 13.03 -0.87
N ALA A 63 6.70 12.19 -1.32
CA ALA A 63 7.84 12.63 -2.13
C ALA A 63 7.44 13.18 -3.50
N GLU A 64 6.44 12.57 -4.17
CA GLU A 64 5.91 13.08 -5.45
C GLU A 64 5.31 14.49 -5.30
N ARG A 65 4.64 14.78 -4.17
CA ARG A 65 4.14 16.12 -3.86
C ARG A 65 5.27 17.13 -3.68
N ALA A 66 6.32 16.77 -2.95
CA ALA A 66 7.51 17.63 -2.80
C ALA A 66 8.23 17.84 -4.15
N TRP A 67 8.33 16.80 -4.97
CA TRP A 67 8.90 16.88 -6.31
C TRP A 67 8.08 17.77 -7.25
N ALA A 68 6.75 17.76 -7.15
CA ALA A 68 5.91 18.66 -7.92
C ALA A 68 6.29 20.13 -7.67
N THR A 69 6.43 20.54 -6.39
CA THR A 69 6.91 21.88 -6.02
C THR A 69 8.33 22.13 -6.52
N TYR A 70 9.26 21.19 -6.30
CA TYR A 70 10.64 21.30 -6.77
C TYR A 70 10.71 21.54 -8.29
N SER A 71 9.92 20.79 -9.05
CA SER A 71 9.93 20.83 -10.52
C SER A 71 9.40 22.16 -11.07
N GLN A 72 8.52 22.84 -10.34
CA GLN A 72 8.03 24.17 -10.69
C GLN A 72 9.10 25.24 -10.48
N LEU A 73 9.92 25.10 -9.43
CA LEU A 73 10.96 26.07 -9.08
C LEU A 73 12.25 25.89 -9.90
N TYR A 74 12.66 24.64 -10.14
CA TYR A 74 13.98 24.32 -10.72
C TYR A 74 13.91 23.61 -12.07
N GLY A 75 12.70 23.40 -12.61
CA GLY A 75 12.48 22.69 -13.87
C GLY A 75 12.39 21.16 -13.73
N ARG A 76 12.14 20.49 -14.86
CA ARG A 76 11.83 19.05 -14.95
C ARG A 76 12.98 18.19 -15.48
N GLU A 77 14.20 18.69 -15.46
CA GLU A 77 15.38 17.96 -16.00
C GLU A 77 15.67 16.66 -15.24
N ARG A 78 15.13 16.50 -14.03
CA ARG A 78 15.31 15.32 -13.18
C ARG A 78 13.96 14.75 -12.78
N SER A 79 13.77 13.47 -13.06
CA SER A 79 12.63 12.73 -12.52
C SER A 79 12.79 12.50 -11.01
N VAL A 80 11.68 12.23 -10.33
CA VAL A 80 11.67 11.91 -8.89
C VAL A 80 12.50 10.66 -8.59
N GLU A 81 12.53 9.67 -9.49
CA GLU A 81 13.34 8.46 -9.37
C GLU A 81 14.83 8.77 -9.41
N ARG A 82 15.26 9.63 -10.34
CA ARG A 82 16.66 10.11 -10.42
C ARG A 82 17.06 10.88 -9.16
N LEU A 83 16.11 11.52 -8.49
CA LEU A 83 16.36 12.18 -7.21
C LEU A 83 16.51 11.16 -6.08
N ALA A 84 15.63 10.15 -6.02
CA ALA A 84 15.73 9.04 -5.07
C ALA A 84 17.06 8.29 -5.17
N GLU A 85 17.54 8.03 -6.39
CA GLU A 85 18.84 7.39 -6.66
C GLU A 85 20.02 8.19 -6.07
N ARG A 86 19.88 9.51 -5.93
CA ARG A 86 20.88 10.40 -5.32
C ARG A 86 20.72 10.53 -3.80
N GLY A 87 19.83 9.76 -3.19
CA GLY A 87 19.51 9.81 -1.76
C GLY A 87 18.28 10.64 -1.42
N GLY A 88 17.57 11.19 -2.42
CA GLY A 88 16.33 11.94 -2.24
C GLY A 88 16.51 13.39 -1.78
N PHE A 89 15.47 13.92 -1.16
CA PHE A 89 15.45 15.25 -0.55
C PHE A 89 16.08 15.20 0.83
N ASP A 90 16.71 16.28 1.26
CA ASP A 90 17.05 16.45 2.67
C ASP A 90 15.86 16.98 3.50
N TRP A 91 15.99 16.98 4.84
CA TRP A 91 14.89 17.43 5.71
C TRP A 91 14.54 18.91 5.52
N ALA A 92 15.52 19.78 5.24
CA ALA A 92 15.28 21.21 5.06
C ALA A 92 14.61 21.49 3.71
N GLU A 93 15.01 20.77 2.66
CA GLU A 93 14.34 20.76 1.37
C GLU A 93 12.89 20.31 1.52
N MET A 94 12.62 19.23 2.26
CA MET A 94 11.25 18.77 2.53
C MET A 94 10.43 19.83 3.30
N ASP A 95 10.99 20.42 4.36
CA ASP A 95 10.31 21.47 5.14
C ASP A 95 10.00 22.72 4.29
N SER A 96 10.84 23.03 3.30
CA SER A 96 10.66 24.16 2.36
C SER A 96 9.68 23.86 1.21
N LEU A 97 9.81 22.69 0.58
CA LEU A 97 9.04 22.29 -0.60
C LEU A 97 7.63 21.81 -0.28
N LEU A 98 7.45 21.22 0.91
CA LEU A 98 6.17 20.67 1.37
C LEU A 98 6.01 20.89 2.88
N PRO A 99 5.68 22.11 3.32
CA PRO A 99 5.36 22.37 4.72
C PRO A 99 4.26 21.42 5.21
N GLY A 100 4.48 20.77 6.35
CA GLY A 100 3.56 19.77 6.89
C GLY A 100 3.72 18.34 6.35
N TRP A 101 4.83 18.03 5.66
CA TRP A 101 5.08 16.69 5.11
C TRP A 101 5.17 15.58 6.17
N ARG A 102 5.48 15.94 7.42
CA ARG A 102 5.60 14.98 8.54
C ARG A 102 4.23 14.47 8.95
N GLU A 103 3.30 15.39 9.14
CA GLU A 103 1.90 15.11 9.42
C GLU A 103 1.26 14.33 8.26
N ALA A 104 1.61 14.68 7.01
CA ALA A 104 1.17 13.94 5.83
C ALA A 104 1.72 12.50 5.81
N THR A 105 2.98 12.30 6.20
CA THR A 105 3.60 10.97 6.32
C THR A 105 2.92 10.14 7.40
N ASP A 106 2.65 10.72 8.58
CA ASP A 106 1.96 10.04 9.68
C ASP A 106 0.51 9.72 9.34
N ALA A 107 -0.18 10.62 8.63
CA ALA A 107 -1.53 10.37 8.11
C ALA A 107 -1.54 9.21 7.10
N TRP A 108 -0.56 9.18 6.18
CA TRP A 108 -0.45 8.12 5.19
C TRP A 108 -0.19 6.75 5.85
N LYS A 109 0.72 6.68 6.83
CA LYS A 109 0.99 5.44 7.59
C LYS A 109 -0.24 4.94 8.35
N ARG A 110 -1.05 5.85 8.91
CA ARG A 110 -2.33 5.48 9.56
C ARG A 110 -3.31 4.88 8.55
N LEU A 111 -3.49 5.53 7.40
CA LEU A 111 -4.36 5.03 6.33
C LEU A 111 -3.89 3.69 5.78
N GLU A 112 -2.58 3.48 5.62
CA GLU A 112 -2.02 2.19 5.19
C GLU A 112 -2.33 1.07 6.20
N PHE A 113 -2.18 1.36 7.50
CA PHE A 113 -2.53 0.45 8.56
C PHE A 113 -4.04 0.11 8.55
N GLU A 114 -4.90 1.12 8.46
CA GLU A 114 -6.36 0.93 8.36
C GLU A 114 -6.74 0.09 7.12
N ALA A 115 -6.12 0.37 5.96
CA ALA A 115 -6.32 -0.42 4.75
C ALA A 115 -5.83 -1.87 4.89
N ALA A 116 -4.77 -2.13 5.65
CA ALA A 116 -4.31 -3.48 5.94
C ALA A 116 -5.33 -4.25 6.79
N VAL A 117 -5.87 -3.62 7.84
CA VAL A 117 -6.91 -4.20 8.70
C VAL A 117 -8.19 -4.51 7.89
N LEU A 118 -8.64 -3.57 7.06
CA LEU A 118 -9.82 -3.78 6.21
C LEU A 118 -9.64 -4.94 5.22
N ARG A 119 -8.44 -5.12 4.64
CA ARG A 119 -8.15 -6.25 3.76
C ARG A 119 -8.20 -7.59 4.49
N GLU A 120 -7.68 -7.65 5.72
CA GLU A 120 -7.75 -8.85 6.56
C GLU A 120 -9.21 -9.21 6.90
N GLN A 121 -10.02 -8.21 7.26
CA GLN A 121 -11.45 -8.38 7.51
C GLN A 121 -12.18 -8.88 6.26
N ASN A 122 -11.93 -8.28 5.09
CA ASN A 122 -12.50 -8.74 3.82
C ASN A 122 -12.09 -10.19 3.49
N GLY A 123 -10.84 -10.57 3.74
CA GLY A 123 -10.38 -11.95 3.57
C GLY A 123 -11.14 -12.93 4.48
N THR A 124 -11.37 -12.54 5.73
CA THR A 124 -12.11 -13.35 6.72
C THR A 124 -13.57 -13.51 6.32
N LEU A 125 -14.25 -12.43 5.92
CA LEU A 125 -15.64 -12.49 5.45
C LEU A 125 -15.77 -13.27 4.15
N GLY A 126 -14.80 -13.14 3.22
CA GLY A 126 -14.76 -13.93 2.00
C GLY A 126 -14.66 -15.43 2.27
N ALA A 127 -13.87 -15.83 3.26
CA ALA A 127 -13.79 -17.23 3.70
C ALA A 127 -15.12 -17.72 4.29
N GLN A 128 -15.75 -16.92 5.16
CA GLN A 128 -17.07 -17.24 5.73
C GLN A 128 -18.15 -17.37 4.65
N LEU A 129 -18.15 -16.49 3.65
CA LEU A 129 -19.09 -16.53 2.54
C LEU A 129 -18.91 -17.80 1.70
N SER A 130 -17.65 -18.18 1.42
CA SER A 130 -17.32 -19.43 0.72
C SER A 130 -17.84 -20.65 1.47
N GLU A 131 -17.62 -20.70 2.80
CA GLU A 131 -18.11 -21.77 3.65
C GLU A 131 -19.65 -21.83 3.65
N ALA A 132 -20.33 -20.70 3.83
CA ALA A 132 -21.78 -20.63 3.83
C ALA A 132 -22.38 -21.10 2.50
N ARG A 133 -21.78 -20.70 1.37
CA ARG A 133 -22.17 -21.20 0.03
C ARG A 133 -21.97 -22.72 -0.09
N GLY A 134 -20.89 -23.26 0.46
CA GLY A 134 -20.67 -24.71 0.52
C GLY A 134 -21.74 -25.46 1.32
N ARG A 135 -22.22 -24.88 2.43
CA ARG A 135 -23.34 -25.44 3.21
C ARG A 135 -24.64 -25.45 2.42
N VAL A 136 -24.96 -24.37 1.70
CA VAL A 136 -26.16 -24.28 0.83
C VAL A 136 -26.18 -25.43 -0.17
N VAL A 137 -25.09 -25.65 -0.92
CA VAL A 137 -25.00 -26.74 -1.90
C VAL A 137 -25.18 -28.12 -1.24
N THR A 138 -24.62 -28.30 -0.04
CA THR A 138 -24.77 -29.57 0.71
C THR A 138 -26.22 -29.80 1.14
N LEU A 139 -26.90 -28.76 1.62
CA LEU A 139 -28.30 -28.84 2.03
C LEU A 139 -29.24 -29.09 0.84
N GLU A 140 -29.00 -28.43 -0.29
CA GLU A 140 -29.74 -28.67 -1.54
C GLU A 140 -29.62 -30.14 -1.98
N SER A 141 -28.40 -30.70 -1.98
CA SER A 141 -28.20 -32.11 -2.32
C SER A 141 -28.90 -33.06 -1.34
N ARG A 142 -28.90 -32.76 -0.04
CA ARG A 142 -29.62 -33.54 0.97
C ARG A 142 -31.15 -33.47 0.77
N LEU A 143 -31.68 -32.30 0.43
CA LEU A 143 -33.09 -32.12 0.10
C LEU A 143 -33.48 -32.93 -1.14
N GLU A 144 -32.65 -32.94 -2.18
CA GLU A 144 -32.86 -33.76 -3.38
C GLU A 144 -32.86 -35.26 -3.06
N GLN A 145 -31.95 -35.72 -2.20
CA GLN A 145 -31.89 -37.11 -1.74
C GLN A 145 -33.14 -37.50 -0.93
N VAL A 146 -33.61 -36.63 -0.03
CA VAL A 146 -34.84 -36.88 0.73
C VAL A 146 -36.06 -36.87 -0.19
N GLY A 147 -36.12 -35.94 -1.13
CA GLY A 147 -37.21 -35.86 -2.12
C GLY A 147 -37.30 -37.10 -3.00
N THR A 148 -36.16 -37.59 -3.50
CA THR A 148 -36.09 -38.85 -4.27
C THR A 148 -36.46 -40.07 -3.42
N ALA A 149 -36.01 -40.15 -2.16
CA ALA A 149 -36.40 -41.21 -1.24
C ALA A 149 -37.92 -41.22 -0.95
N VAL A 150 -38.53 -40.05 -0.75
CA VAL A 150 -39.98 -39.90 -0.58
C VAL A 150 -40.74 -40.35 -1.84
N GLN A 151 -40.20 -40.08 -3.03
CA GLN A 151 -40.84 -40.39 -4.31
C GLN A 151 -40.72 -41.88 -4.69
N LEU A 152 -39.56 -42.50 -4.45
CA LEU A 152 -39.34 -43.93 -4.68
C LEU A 152 -39.97 -44.81 -3.59
N GLY A 153 -40.22 -44.22 -2.43
CA GLY A 153 -40.73 -44.87 -1.23
C GLY A 153 -42.22 -45.22 -1.22
N ALA A 154 -42.83 -45.49 -2.38
CA ALA A 154 -44.26 -45.78 -2.50
C ALA A 154 -44.74 -46.96 -1.62
N ASP A 155 -43.81 -47.86 -1.27
CA ASP A 155 -44.07 -49.05 -0.44
C ASP A 155 -43.75 -48.86 1.06
N TYR A 156 -43.25 -47.69 1.50
CA TYR A 156 -43.06 -47.41 2.92
C TYR A 156 -44.39 -47.12 3.63
N ASP A 157 -44.45 -47.50 4.91
CA ASP A 157 -45.57 -47.17 5.77
C ASP A 157 -45.78 -45.64 5.90
N ALA A 158 -46.99 -45.24 6.26
CA ALA A 158 -47.37 -43.83 6.35
C ALA A 158 -46.49 -43.07 7.38
N VAL A 159 -46.00 -43.77 8.41
CA VAL A 159 -45.16 -43.20 9.47
C VAL A 159 -43.80 -42.79 8.92
N THR A 160 -43.16 -43.65 8.13
CA THR A 160 -41.86 -43.38 7.50
C THR A 160 -41.96 -42.24 6.49
N ARG A 161 -43.06 -42.15 5.74
CA ARG A 161 -43.29 -41.03 4.82
C ARG A 161 -43.49 -39.70 5.53
N GLU A 162 -44.21 -39.66 6.66
CA GLU A 162 -44.37 -38.41 7.42
C GLU A 162 -43.07 -37.99 8.12
N ALA A 163 -42.27 -38.94 8.63
CA ALA A 163 -40.94 -38.66 9.18
C ALA A 163 -40.01 -38.05 8.12
N ALA A 164 -40.00 -38.58 6.89
CA ALA A 164 -39.21 -38.04 5.79
C ALA A 164 -39.68 -36.63 5.35
N ARG A 165 -40.99 -36.35 5.41
CA ARG A 165 -41.52 -35.00 5.16
C ARG A 165 -41.10 -34.02 6.25
N GLU A 166 -41.12 -34.42 7.51
CA GLU A 166 -40.67 -33.54 8.59
C GLU A 166 -39.17 -33.24 8.45
N GLN A 167 -38.36 -34.26 8.15
CA GLN A 167 -36.95 -34.08 7.84
C GLN A 167 -36.74 -33.11 6.66
N ALA A 168 -37.55 -33.18 5.61
CA ALA A 168 -37.48 -32.25 4.49
C ALA A 168 -37.86 -30.81 4.90
N ARG A 169 -38.86 -30.63 5.77
CA ARG A 169 -39.23 -29.30 6.32
C ARG A 169 -38.09 -28.71 7.16
N ASP A 170 -37.44 -29.52 7.98
CA ASP A 170 -36.30 -29.08 8.79
C ASP A 170 -35.10 -28.68 7.92
N LEU A 171 -34.76 -29.49 6.91
CA LEU A 171 -33.69 -29.14 5.97
C LEU A 171 -34.01 -27.88 5.15
N ALA A 172 -35.29 -27.67 4.78
CA ALA A 172 -35.71 -26.45 4.10
C ALA A 172 -35.53 -25.20 5.00
N ARG A 173 -35.89 -25.29 6.29
CA ARG A 173 -35.64 -24.22 7.27
C ARG A 173 -34.15 -23.93 7.42
N GLU A 174 -33.31 -24.97 7.47
CA GLU A 174 -31.85 -24.82 7.52
C GLU A 174 -31.30 -24.14 6.26
N LEU A 175 -31.84 -24.48 5.07
CA LEU A 175 -31.45 -23.87 3.80
C LEU A 175 -31.82 -22.38 3.76
N ASP A 176 -33.04 -22.01 4.15
CA ASP A 176 -33.48 -20.62 4.20
C ASP A 176 -32.61 -19.79 5.16
N ALA A 177 -32.26 -20.35 6.32
CA ALA A 177 -31.35 -19.70 7.26
C ALA A 177 -29.93 -19.54 6.70
N ALA A 178 -29.43 -20.52 5.94
CA ALA A 178 -28.13 -20.44 5.29
C ALA A 178 -28.11 -19.39 4.17
N LEU A 179 -29.16 -19.30 3.36
CA LEU A 179 -29.32 -18.28 2.32
C LEU A 179 -29.35 -16.87 2.92
N ALA A 180 -30.13 -16.67 4.01
CA ALA A 180 -30.15 -15.39 4.73
C ALA A 180 -28.76 -14.99 5.27
N SER A 181 -27.98 -15.96 5.76
CA SER A 181 -26.59 -15.73 6.19
C SER A 181 -25.69 -15.31 5.02
N VAL A 182 -25.84 -15.93 3.85
CA VAL A 182 -25.10 -15.57 2.63
C VAL A 182 -25.41 -14.13 2.21
N GLU A 183 -26.67 -13.73 2.18
CA GLU A 183 -27.08 -12.35 1.85
C GLU A 183 -26.50 -11.34 2.84
N ALA A 184 -26.56 -11.63 4.14
CA ALA A 184 -26.01 -10.76 5.18
C ALA A 184 -24.48 -10.60 5.06
N LEU A 185 -23.75 -11.67 4.75
CA LEU A 185 -22.30 -11.62 4.52
C LEU A 185 -21.95 -10.85 3.25
N GLN A 186 -22.72 -11.03 2.17
CA GLN A 186 -22.52 -10.27 0.94
C GLN A 186 -22.69 -8.76 1.15
N SER A 187 -23.71 -8.34 1.91
CA SER A 187 -23.88 -6.93 2.29
C SER A 187 -22.67 -6.38 3.03
N LYS A 188 -22.16 -7.12 4.02
CA LYS A 188 -20.97 -6.71 4.80
C LYS A 188 -19.71 -6.60 3.96
N VAL A 189 -19.50 -7.54 3.02
CA VAL A 189 -18.37 -7.46 2.08
C VAL A 189 -18.48 -6.20 1.22
N ALA A 190 -19.66 -5.90 0.68
CA ALA A 190 -19.88 -4.68 -0.11
C ALA A 190 -19.64 -3.40 0.71
N GLU A 191 -20.08 -3.35 1.96
CA GLU A 191 -19.81 -2.24 2.88
C GLU A 191 -18.31 -2.02 3.13
N LEU A 192 -17.55 -3.10 3.37
CA LEU A 192 -16.11 -3.01 3.60
C LEU A 192 -15.32 -2.69 2.34
N GLU A 193 -15.74 -3.19 1.18
CA GLU A 193 -15.17 -2.81 -0.12
C GLU A 193 -15.37 -1.31 -0.38
N ALA A 194 -16.56 -0.78 -0.11
CA ALA A 194 -16.82 0.66 -0.20
C ALA A 194 -15.97 1.48 0.79
N ALA A 195 -15.80 1.00 2.03
CA ALA A 195 -14.94 1.63 3.02
C ALA A 195 -13.45 1.63 2.61
N LEU A 196 -12.98 0.53 2.01
CA LEU A 196 -11.61 0.42 1.49
C LEU A 196 -11.39 1.39 0.32
N GLU A 197 -12.33 1.46 -0.63
CA GLU A 197 -12.25 2.43 -1.73
C GLU A 197 -12.22 3.87 -1.22
N LEU A 198 -13.04 4.20 -0.21
CA LEU A 198 -13.01 5.53 0.41
C LEU A 198 -11.65 5.82 1.08
N ALA A 199 -11.10 4.87 1.84
CA ALA A 199 -9.80 5.02 2.49
C ALA A 199 -8.67 5.22 1.45
N LEU A 200 -8.71 4.47 0.35
CA LEU A 200 -7.76 4.60 -0.75
C LEU A 200 -7.94 5.92 -1.53
N ALA A 201 -9.17 6.41 -1.68
CA ALA A 201 -9.46 7.68 -2.33
C ALA A 201 -8.92 8.88 -1.53
N VAL A 202 -9.05 8.87 -0.20
CA VAL A 202 -8.48 9.91 0.68
C VAL A 202 -6.94 9.91 0.62
N GLY A 203 -6.34 8.73 0.47
CA GLY A 203 -4.89 8.57 0.30
C GLY A 203 -4.36 8.96 -1.09
N ARG A 204 -5.22 9.04 -2.11
CA ARG A 204 -4.78 9.49 -3.45
C ARG A 204 -4.52 11.00 -3.41
N PRO A 205 -3.30 11.46 -3.74
CA PRO A 205 -3.10 12.88 -3.94
C PRO A 205 -4.06 13.34 -5.04
N ALA A 206 -4.78 14.44 -4.80
CA ALA A 206 -5.62 15.06 -5.81
C ALA A 206 -4.81 15.15 -7.13
N PRO A 207 -5.39 14.78 -8.28
CA PRO A 207 -4.66 14.80 -9.54
C PRO A 207 -4.05 16.19 -9.68
N SER A 208 -2.71 16.25 -9.73
CA SER A 208 -2.04 17.53 -9.82
C SER A 208 -2.61 18.29 -11.02
N PRO A 209 -2.91 19.59 -10.91
CA PRO A 209 -3.45 20.38 -12.03
C PRO A 209 -2.54 20.34 -13.27
N LEU A 210 -1.30 19.86 -13.13
CA LEU A 210 -0.35 19.68 -14.22
C LEU A 210 -0.64 18.49 -15.14
N ASN A 211 -1.43 17.50 -14.73
CA ASN A 211 -1.89 16.43 -15.65
C ASN A 211 -3.01 16.90 -16.58
N VAL A 212 -3.67 18.03 -16.28
CA VAL A 212 -4.66 18.66 -17.16
C VAL A 212 -3.99 19.50 -18.26
N TRP A 213 -2.72 19.88 -18.08
CA TRP A 213 -1.96 20.71 -19.03
C TRP A 213 -1.09 19.93 -20.02
N CYS A 214 -1.05 18.60 -19.92
CA CYS A 214 -0.53 17.73 -20.97
C CYS A 214 -1.69 17.18 -21.82
N GLY A 215 -2.51 18.10 -22.35
CA GLY A 215 -3.20 17.87 -23.61
C GLY A 215 -2.15 17.74 -24.72
N LEU A 216 -1.52 16.57 -24.81
CA LEU A 216 -1.11 16.05 -26.11
C LEU A 216 -2.43 15.77 -26.82
N GLU A 217 -2.91 16.79 -27.54
CA GLU A 217 -3.92 16.66 -28.57
C GLU A 217 -3.44 15.57 -29.52
N GLY A 218 -3.90 14.35 -29.30
CA GLY A 218 -3.92 13.33 -30.32
C GLY A 218 -4.89 13.83 -31.38
N ASP A 219 -4.32 14.29 -32.50
CA ASP A 219 -4.99 14.43 -33.79
C ASP A 219 -5.68 13.10 -34.15
N GLU A 220 -6.90 12.88 -33.64
CA GLU A 220 -7.87 12.05 -34.34
C GLU A 220 -8.85 13.01 -35.00
N GLY A 221 -8.60 13.22 -36.30
CA GLY A 221 -9.32 14.17 -37.11
C GLY A 221 -10.81 13.91 -37.16
N GLU A 222 -11.57 14.86 -36.65
CA GLU A 222 -12.87 15.18 -37.21
C GLU A 222 -12.97 16.70 -37.33
N ALA A 223 -12.85 17.17 -38.56
CA ALA A 223 -12.74 18.57 -38.92
C ALA A 223 -14.00 19.35 -38.54
N THR A 224 -13.96 20.03 -37.39
CA THR A 224 -14.90 21.11 -37.07
C THR A 224 -14.34 22.43 -37.63
N PRO A 225 -15.13 23.24 -38.37
CA PRO A 225 -14.64 24.45 -38.98
C PRO A 225 -14.26 25.50 -37.93
N ARG A 226 -12.97 25.82 -37.85
CA ARG A 226 -12.40 26.92 -37.06
C ARG A 226 -13.03 28.25 -37.47
N ALA A 227 -13.76 28.87 -36.55
CA ALA A 227 -14.09 30.28 -36.62
C ALA A 227 -12.79 31.10 -36.60
N ARG A 228 -12.57 31.92 -37.64
CA ARG A 228 -11.46 32.87 -37.72
C ARG A 228 -11.64 33.95 -36.65
N ILE A 229 -10.89 33.85 -35.56
CA ILE A 229 -10.66 34.97 -34.66
C ILE A 229 -9.54 35.81 -35.27
N ALA A 230 -9.85 37.07 -35.58
CA ALA A 230 -8.91 38.04 -36.12
C ALA A 230 -7.83 38.41 -35.07
N PRO A 231 -6.58 38.64 -35.48
CA PRO A 231 -5.52 39.03 -34.56
C PRO A 231 -5.72 40.48 -34.10
N THR A 232 -6.07 40.67 -32.83
CA THR A 232 -5.93 41.96 -32.16
C THR A 232 -4.45 42.22 -31.90
N ARG A 233 -3.94 43.32 -32.46
CA ARG A 233 -2.61 43.89 -32.21
C ARG A 233 -2.33 43.97 -30.70
N SER A 234 -1.26 43.32 -30.26
CA SER A 234 -0.65 43.59 -28.96
C SER A 234 0.04 44.97 -28.98
N PRO A 235 -0.08 45.76 -27.90
CA PRO A 235 0.67 47.00 -27.75
C PRO A 235 2.16 46.72 -27.51
N GLU A 236 2.99 47.58 -28.11
CA GLU A 236 4.45 47.56 -28.05
C GLU A 236 4.95 47.67 -26.60
N VAL A 237 5.82 46.73 -26.20
CA VAL A 237 6.55 46.79 -24.93
C VAL A 237 7.82 47.62 -25.14
N PRO A 238 8.10 48.65 -24.32
CA PRO A 238 9.33 49.41 -24.41
C PRO A 238 10.52 48.58 -23.98
N THR A 239 11.51 48.47 -24.87
CA THR A 239 12.82 47.86 -24.67
C THR A 239 13.57 48.57 -23.54
N LEU A 240 13.63 47.95 -22.36
CA LEU A 240 14.50 48.41 -21.27
C LEU A 240 15.96 48.01 -21.54
N ALA A 241 16.83 48.99 -21.35
CA ALA A 241 18.25 48.95 -21.61
C ALA A 241 18.99 47.86 -20.82
N ARG A 242 19.94 47.24 -21.51
CA ARG A 242 20.88 46.21 -21.06
C ARG A 242 21.91 46.85 -20.10
N PRO A 243 22.09 46.38 -18.85
CA PRO A 243 23.16 46.87 -18.00
C PRO A 243 24.50 46.26 -18.41
N GLU A 244 25.52 47.11 -18.44
CA GLU A 244 26.90 46.83 -18.83
C GLU A 244 27.58 45.75 -17.98
N GLU A 245 28.32 44.89 -18.66
CA GLU A 245 29.21 43.90 -18.09
C GLU A 245 30.41 44.59 -17.40
N ARG A 246 30.62 44.31 -16.10
CA ARG A 246 31.88 44.61 -15.43
C ARG A 246 32.81 43.39 -15.49
N PRO A 247 34.07 43.53 -15.96
CA PRO A 247 35.05 42.46 -15.90
C PRO A 247 35.66 42.36 -14.50
N SER A 248 35.44 41.24 -13.80
CA SER A 248 36.10 40.95 -12.53
C SER A 248 37.46 40.30 -12.77
N ARG A 249 38.52 41.07 -12.50
CA ARG A 249 39.93 40.61 -12.44
C ARG A 249 40.23 39.97 -11.08
N GLY A 250 41.10 38.95 -11.11
CA GLY A 250 41.91 38.46 -9.98
C GLY A 250 41.21 37.36 -9.17
N GLY A 251 41.70 36.13 -9.00
CA GLY A 251 43.06 35.63 -9.12
C GLY A 251 43.72 35.57 -7.73
N THR A 252 43.56 34.47 -7.01
CA THR A 252 44.56 33.99 -6.04
C THR A 252 44.51 32.48 -5.93
N ARG A 253 45.70 31.89 -6.10
CA ARG A 253 46.05 30.50 -5.83
C ARG A 253 45.97 30.28 -4.32
N TYR A 254 45.39 29.16 -3.88
CA TYR A 254 45.73 28.58 -2.59
C TYR A 254 46.26 27.16 -2.77
N ALA A 255 47.27 26.90 -1.96
CA ALA A 255 48.25 25.85 -2.10
C ALA A 255 47.69 24.46 -1.76
N ARG A 256 48.23 23.47 -2.46
CA ARG A 256 48.26 22.07 -2.02
C ARG A 256 49.06 21.98 -0.71
N GLY A 257 48.35 21.80 0.40
CA GLY A 257 48.93 21.31 1.65
C GLY A 257 48.64 19.82 1.78
N GLY A 258 49.64 18.98 1.47
CA GLY A 258 49.60 17.56 1.80
C GLY A 258 49.83 17.36 3.29
N MET A 259 48.97 16.58 3.95
CA MET A 259 49.30 15.94 5.21
C MET A 259 49.09 14.44 5.09
N ARG A 260 50.20 13.71 4.99
CA ARG A 260 50.29 12.30 5.33
C ARG A 260 50.29 12.23 6.86
N GLY A 261 49.23 11.70 7.44
CA GLY A 261 49.09 11.45 8.87
C GLY A 261 49.02 9.96 9.14
N GLU A 262 50.16 9.45 9.59
CA GLU A 262 50.51 8.13 10.10
C GLU A 262 49.41 7.22 10.67
N ARG A 263 49.55 5.96 10.24
CA ARG A 263 48.99 4.76 10.86
C ARG A 263 49.54 4.59 12.28
N ARG A 264 48.67 4.46 13.27
CA ARG A 264 48.97 3.76 14.53
C ARG A 264 48.10 2.52 14.62
N CYS A 265 48.67 1.38 14.23
CA CYS A 265 48.23 0.07 14.66
C CYS A 265 49.15 -0.33 15.84
N ASN A 266 48.69 -0.09 17.06
CA ASN A 266 49.25 -0.72 18.26
C ASN A 266 48.20 -1.70 18.76
N GLY A 267 48.52 -2.99 18.79
CA GLY A 267 47.59 -3.98 19.33
C GLY A 267 47.94 -5.42 18.98
N ARG A 268 49.17 -5.81 19.30
CA ARG A 268 49.65 -7.18 19.27
C ARG A 268 48.96 -7.96 20.40
N CYS A 269 48.03 -8.85 20.08
CA CYS A 269 47.64 -9.93 20.98
C CYS A 269 47.91 -11.27 20.28
N LEU A 270 49.02 -11.87 20.69
CA LEU A 270 49.41 -13.23 20.37
C LEU A 270 48.51 -14.23 21.11
N LEU A 271 48.10 -15.26 20.39
CA LEU A 271 47.96 -16.66 20.80
C LEU A 271 47.38 -16.96 22.19
N GLY A 272 46.19 -17.58 22.18
CA GLY A 272 45.64 -18.23 23.36
C GLY A 272 44.37 -19.00 23.01
N THR A 273 44.55 -20.23 22.53
CA THR A 273 43.49 -21.22 22.40
C THR A 273 42.67 -21.32 23.68
N ASN A 274 41.35 -21.16 23.60
CA ASN A 274 40.41 -22.00 24.35
C ASN A 274 39.00 -21.91 23.77
N ARG A 275 38.46 -23.10 23.46
CA ARG A 275 37.07 -23.35 23.06
C ARG A 275 36.12 -22.83 24.15
N CYS A 276 35.42 -21.73 23.88
CA CYS A 276 34.23 -21.38 24.63
C CYS A 276 33.02 -22.06 23.98
N ARG A 277 32.65 -23.21 24.56
CA ARG A 277 31.40 -23.93 24.35
C ARG A 277 30.26 -23.04 24.84
N ALA A 278 29.48 -22.45 23.93
CA ALA A 278 28.29 -21.69 24.28
C ALA A 278 27.23 -22.64 24.86
N VAL A 279 27.09 -22.62 26.19
CA VAL A 279 25.97 -23.22 26.91
C VAL A 279 24.72 -22.41 26.57
N ARG A 280 23.77 -23.03 25.86
CA ARG A 280 22.40 -22.51 25.70
C ARG A 280 21.77 -22.42 27.09
N ARG A 281 21.69 -21.22 27.66
CA ARG A 281 20.80 -20.95 28.79
C ARG A 281 19.39 -20.83 28.23
N GLY A 282 18.51 -21.72 28.69
CA GLY A 282 17.10 -21.72 28.34
C GLY A 282 16.44 -20.40 28.73
N SER A 283 15.61 -19.90 27.83
CA SER A 283 14.69 -18.79 28.11
C SER A 283 13.70 -19.22 29.19
N PRO A 284 13.42 -18.37 30.19
CA PRO A 284 12.34 -18.63 31.14
C PRO A 284 10.97 -18.50 30.42
N PRO A 285 9.96 -19.30 30.81
CA PRO A 285 8.62 -19.16 30.28
C PRO A 285 7.99 -17.83 30.73
N LEU A 286 7.32 -17.16 29.80
CA LEU A 286 6.53 -15.97 30.08
C LEU A 286 5.32 -16.33 30.96
N PRO A 287 4.89 -15.46 31.89
CA PRO A 287 3.70 -15.69 32.70
C PRO A 287 2.45 -15.58 31.82
N GLN A 288 1.66 -16.65 31.78
CA GLN A 288 0.28 -16.63 31.28
C GLN A 288 -0.55 -15.76 32.23
N LYS A 289 -0.79 -14.50 31.86
CA LYS A 289 -1.85 -13.71 32.48
C LYS A 289 -3.17 -14.14 31.86
N GLY A 290 -3.99 -14.82 32.68
CA GLY A 290 -5.39 -15.06 32.38
C GLY A 290 -6.10 -13.73 32.12
N LEU A 291 -6.66 -13.60 30.92
CA LEU A 291 -7.66 -12.60 30.60
C LEU A 291 -9.00 -13.20 30.99
N ASP A 292 -9.40 -12.98 32.23
CA ASP A 292 -10.80 -13.12 32.63
C ASP A 292 -11.58 -11.96 31.99
N VAL A 293 -12.20 -12.25 30.85
CA VAL A 293 -13.16 -11.35 30.21
C VAL A 293 -14.45 -11.42 31.02
N ALA A 294 -14.63 -10.45 31.92
CA ALA A 294 -15.90 -10.19 32.56
C ALA A 294 -16.94 -9.80 31.48
N LEU A 295 -17.88 -10.69 31.22
CA LEU A 295 -19.11 -10.42 30.46
C LEU A 295 -19.94 -9.39 31.24
N ALA A 296 -19.76 -8.11 30.91
CA ALA A 296 -20.67 -7.06 31.33
C ALA A 296 -21.97 -7.17 30.53
N THR A 297 -23.00 -7.67 31.20
CA THR A 297 -24.40 -7.62 30.77
C THR A 297 -24.82 -6.16 30.56
N SER A 298 -25.20 -5.82 29.33
CA SER A 298 -25.75 -4.49 29.01
C SER A 298 -27.21 -4.38 29.52
N PRO A 299 -27.60 -3.29 30.19
CA PRO A 299 -28.98 -3.07 30.59
C PRO A 299 -29.85 -2.67 29.39
N GLY A 300 -31.05 -3.26 29.34
CA GLY A 300 -32.01 -3.14 28.24
C GLY A 300 -32.52 -1.72 28.01
N TRP A 301 -32.61 -1.36 26.74
CA TRP A 301 -33.36 -0.20 26.25
C TRP A 301 -34.86 -0.48 26.38
N ARG A 302 -35.57 0.37 27.14
CA ARG A 302 -37.03 0.43 27.13
C ARG A 302 -37.47 1.39 26.03
N ASP A 303 -38.43 0.91 25.25
CA ASP A 303 -39.15 1.62 24.20
C ASP A 303 -40.20 2.57 24.83
N PRO A 304 -40.25 3.86 24.49
CA PRO A 304 -41.32 4.75 24.94
C PRO A 304 -42.51 4.70 23.97
N ARG A 305 -43.69 4.35 24.50
CA ARG A 305 -44.97 4.71 23.90
C ARG A 305 -45.32 6.16 24.21
#